data_AF-A0A855XTC5-F1
#
_entry.id   AF-A0A855XTC5-F1
#
_cell.length_a   1.000
_cell.length_b   1.000
_cell.length_c   1.000
_cell.angle_alpha   90.00
_cell.angle_beta   90.00
_cell.angle_gamma   90.00
#
_symmetry.space_group_name_H-M   'P 1'
#
loop_
_entity.id
_entity.type
_entity.pdbx_description
1 polymer ?
#
loop_
_entity_poly.entity_id
_entity_poly.type
_entity_poly.pdbx_seq_one_letter_code
_entity_poly.pdbx_strand_id
1 'polypeptide(L)' 'MAGRPPKKEKKIREAIYFEPELIEWLREQADKQMCTVSVVVNQIVDAKKSSQE' A
#
# COMPACT_ATOMS: atom_id res chain seq x y z
N MET A 1 18.69 10.93 27.18
CA MET A 1 18.92 10.77 25.72
C MET A 1 17.68 10.12 25.13
N ALA A 2 16.93 10.82 24.27
CA ALA A 2 15.81 10.22 23.54
C ALA A 2 16.39 9.24 22.50
N GLY A 3 16.37 7.95 22.83
CA GLY A 3 16.89 6.89 21.96
C GLY A 3 16.05 6.74 20.69
N ARG A 4 16.72 6.34 19.59
CA ARG A 4 16.06 6.04 18.30
C ARG A 4 14.95 5.00 18.53
N PRO A 5 13.73 5.20 17.99
CA PRO A 5 12.64 4.25 18.16
C PRO A 5 13.06 2.84 17.69
N PRO A 6 12.49 1.79 18.30
CA PRO A 6 12.83 0.41 17.99
C PRO A 6 12.65 0.15 16.48
N LYS A 7 13.60 -0.59 15.90
CA LYS A 7 13.53 -0.96 14.49
C LYS A 7 12.29 -1.83 14.28
N LYS A 8 11.27 -1.27 13.62
CA LYS A 8 10.14 -2.06 13.13
C LYS A 8 10.65 -3.15 12.20
N GLU A 9 9.96 -4.29 12.20
CA GLU A 9 10.23 -5.38 11.27
C GLU A 9 10.27 -4.87 9.83
N LYS A 10 11.17 -5.44 9.04
CA LYS A 10 11.33 -5.05 7.64
C LYS A 10 10.08 -5.46 6.87
N LYS A 11 9.51 -4.53 6.09
CA LYS A 11 8.44 -4.82 5.15
C LYS A 11 8.88 -5.92 4.17
N ILE A 12 7.99 -6.88 3.92
CA ILE A 12 8.15 -7.87 2.84
C ILE A 12 8.08 -7.10 1.50
N ARG A 13 8.97 -7.43 0.56
CA ARG A 13 9.04 -6.79 -0.75
C ARG A 13 8.76 -7.84 -1.81
N GLU A 14 7.65 -7.69 -2.50
CA GLU A 14 7.26 -8.54 -3.61
C GLU A 14 7.00 -7.70 -4.85
N ALA A 15 7.34 -8.26 -6.01
CA ALA A 15 6.99 -7.69 -7.31
C ALA A 15 5.68 -8.31 -7.76
N ILE A 16 4.66 -7.48 -7.99
CA ILE A 16 3.34 -7.90 -8.45
C ILE A 16 3.14 -7.33 -9.85
N TYR A 17 2.76 -8.18 -10.79
CA TYR A 17 2.38 -7.78 -12.14
C TYR A 17 0.89 -7.47 -12.17
N PHE A 18 0.53 -6.40 -12.88
CA PHE A 18 -0.84 -5.94 -13.04
C PHE A 18 -1.18 -5.86 -14.51
N GLU A 19 -2.45 -6.08 -14.83
CA GLU A 19 -2.98 -5.75 -16.14
C GLU A 19 -2.83 -4.23 -16.42
N PRO A 20 -2.63 -3.81 -17.67
CA PRO A 20 -2.40 -2.41 -18.03
C PRO A 20 -3.46 -1.45 -17.49
N GLU A 21 -4.74 -1.79 -17.68
CA GLU A 21 -5.88 -0.97 -17.25
C GLU A 21 -5.94 -0.82 -15.72
N LEU A 22 -5.57 -1.89 -15.01
CA LEU A 22 -5.56 -1.89 -13.54
C LEU A 22 -4.43 -1.01 -12.98
N ILE A 23 -3.22 -1.09 -13.55
CA ILE A 23 -2.11 -0.26 -13.05
C ILE A 23 -2.31 1.23 -13.39
N GLU A 24 -2.94 1.55 -14.51
CA GLU A 24 -3.34 2.93 -14.84
C GLU A 24 -4.35 3.45 -13.81
N TRP A 25 -5.41 2.69 -13.54
CA TRP A 25 -6.39 3.05 -12.51
C TRP A 25 -5.73 3.24 -11.14
N LEU A 26 -4.83 2.32 -10.73
CA LEU A 26 -4.12 2.43 -9.45
C LEU A 26 -3.23 3.68 -9.36
N ARG A 27 -2.60 4.09 -10.47
CA ARG A 27 -1.79 5.32 -10.53
C ARG A 27 -2.67 6.56 -10.35
N GLU A 28 -3.82 6.61 -11.02
CA GLU A 28 -4.75 7.72 -10.84
C GLU A 28 -5.25 7.85 -9.40
N GLN A 29 -5.54 6.73 -8.74
CA GLN A 29 -5.94 6.73 -7.33
C GLN A 29 -4.81 7.20 -6.41
N ALA A 30 -3.58 6.77 -6.69
CA ALA A 30 -2.41 7.18 -5.94
C ALA A 30 -2.16 8.69 -6.07
N ASP A 31 -2.29 9.24 -7.27
CA ASP A 31 -2.15 10.67 -7.53
C ASP A 31 -3.24 11.50 -6.81
N LYS A 32 -4.50 11.05 -6.88
CA LYS A 32 -5.63 11.72 -6.17
C LYS A 32 -5.42 11.76 -4.66
N GLN A 33 -4.77 10.75 -4.09
CA GLN A 33 -4.52 10.62 -2.66
C GLN A 33 -3.14 11.11 -2.23
N MET A 34 -2.33 11.63 -3.16
CA MET A 34 -0.94 12.05 -2.93
C MET A 34 -0.11 10.95 -2.24
N CYS A 35 -0.27 9.70 -2.65
CA CYS A 35 0.42 8.55 -2.09
C CYS A 35 1.00 7.64 -3.18
N THR A 36 1.57 6.49 -2.80
CA THR A 36 2.10 5.52 -3.77
C THR A 36 1.08 4.43 -4.08
N VAL A 37 1.18 3.80 -5.25
CA VAL A 37 0.36 2.64 -5.64
C VAL A 37 0.36 1.56 -4.55
N SER A 38 1.51 1.29 -3.92
CA SER A 38 1.60 0.33 -2.81
C SER A 38 0.77 0.72 -1.58
N VAL A 39 0.61 2.02 -1.28
CA VAL A 39 -0.25 2.49 -0.19
C VAL A 39 -1.72 2.26 -0.55
N VAL A 40 -2.13 2.58 -1.78
CA VAL A 40 -3.49 2.33 -2.27
C VAL A 40 -3.85 0.85 -2.17
N VAL A 41 -2.97 -0.04 -2.64
CA VAL A 41 -3.19 -1.49 -2.57
C VAL A 41 -3.35 -1.97 -1.12
N ASN A 42 -2.50 -1.49 -0.20
CA ASN A 42 -2.63 -1.85 1.22
C ASN A 42 -3.96 -1.40 1.81
N GLN A 43 -4.41 -0.16 1.52
CA GLN A 43 -5.69 0.35 2.00
C GLN A 43 -6.88 -0.46 1.48
N ILE A 44 -6.88 -0.86 0.20
CA ILE A 44 -7.92 -1.71 -0.38
C ILE A 44 -7.98 -3.05 0.34
N VAL A 45 -6.81 -3.67 0.58
CA VAL A 45 -6.73 -4.96 1.28
C VAL A 45 -7.18 -4.84 2.73
N ASP A 46 -6.75 -3.80 3.44
CA ASP A 46 -7.15 -3.54 4.82
C ASP A 46 -8.66 -3.32 4.93
N ALA A 47 -9.25 -2.50 4.04
CA ALA A 47 -10.69 -2.29 4.00
C ALA A 47 -11.46 -3.59 3.73
N LYS A 48 -10.93 -4.47 2.87
CA LYS A 48 -11.54 -5.77 2.60
C LYS A 48 -11.47 -6.71 3.81
N LYS A 49 -10.35 -6.72 4.54
CA LYS A 49 -10.20 -7.51 5.77
C LYS A 49 -11.14 -7.05 6.87
N SER A 50 -11.20 -5.74 7.13
CA SER A 50 -12.10 -5.18 8.14
C SER A 50 -13.59 -5.34 7.82
N SER A 51 -13.95 -5.60 6.55
CA SER A 51 -15.34 -5.88 6.16
C SER A 51 -15.73 -7.35 6.33
N GLN A 52 -14.79 -8.24 6.68
CA GLN A 52 -15.01 -9.68 6.87
C GLN A 52 -14.97 -10.10 8.35
N GLU A 53 -14.70 -9.16 9.26
CA GLU A 53 -14.79 -9.32 10.72
C GLU A 53 -16.08 -8.67 11.25
#